data_AF-A0A914P0J9-F1
#
_entry.id   AF-A0A914P0J9-F1
#
_cell.length_a   1.000
_cell.length_b   1.000
_cell.length_c   1.000
_cell.angle_alpha   90.00
_cell.angle_beta   90.00
_cell.angle_gamma   90.00
#
_symmetry.space_group_name_H-M   'P 1'
#
loop_
_entity.id
_entity.type
_entity.pdbx_description
1 polymer ?
#
loop_
_entity_poly.entity_id
_entity_poly.type
_entity_poly.pdbx_seq_one_letter_code
_entity_poly.pdbx_strand_id
1 'polypeptide(L)'
;MLWNPDDLKSFLDRHTKDENAKIVVITSGGTAVPLEKNCVRYIENFSNGTRGAISAEKFLENGYLVIFFHRANSLQPYSHRFPDLFNHLKPAGENKFTGKLLTALKHNNKASYFS
;
A
#
# COMPACT_ATOMS: atom_id res chain seq x y z
N MET A 1 -16.74 -3.74 -2.31
CA MET A 1 -16.05 -2.99 -1.24
C MET A 1 -14.88 -2.28 -1.89
N LEU A 2 -15.18 -1.09 -2.41
CA LEU A 2 -14.27 -0.26 -3.19
C LEU A 2 -13.69 0.78 -2.24
N TRP A 3 -12.41 1.06 -2.41
CA TRP A 3 -11.70 2.18 -1.79
C TRP A 3 -12.57 3.44 -1.59
N ASN A 4 -12.43 4.10 -0.43
CA ASN A 4 -13.06 5.39 -0.16
C ASN A 4 -12.11 6.53 -0.58
N PRO A 5 -12.48 7.35 -1.59
CA PRO A 5 -11.64 8.45 -2.05
C PRO A 5 -11.38 9.53 -0.99
N ASP A 6 -12.30 9.72 -0.05
CA ASP A 6 -12.19 10.75 0.99
C ASP A 6 -11.05 10.46 1.96
N ASP A 7 -10.74 9.19 2.19
CA ASP A 7 -9.68 8.80 3.11
C ASP A 7 -8.28 9.06 2.52
N LEU A 8 -8.10 8.81 1.22
CA LEU A 8 -6.85 9.16 0.53
C LEU A 8 -6.68 10.68 0.48
N LYS A 9 -7.76 11.41 0.17
CA LYS A 9 -7.75 12.87 0.16
C LYS A 9 -7.35 13.42 1.53
N SER A 10 -7.97 12.92 2.60
CA SER A 10 -7.66 13.31 3.97
C SER A 10 -6.22 12.95 4.38
N PHE A 11 -5.68 11.84 3.89
CA PHE A 11 -4.26 11.48 4.09
C PHE A 11 -3.34 12.49 3.38
N LEU A 12 -3.60 12.79 2.11
CA LEU A 12 -2.82 13.75 1.34
C LEU A 12 -2.86 15.14 1.99
N ASP A 13 -4.06 15.68 2.24
CA ASP A 13 -4.27 17.01 2.82
C ASP A 13 -3.53 17.21 4.15
N ARG A 14 -3.31 16.14 4.93
CA ARG A 14 -2.54 16.21 6.19
C ARG A 14 -1.03 16.19 5.99
N HIS A 15 -0.55 15.48 4.98
CA HIS A 15 0.87 15.17 4.82
C HIS A 15 1.56 15.99 3.73
N THR A 16 0.81 16.67 2.87
CA THR A 16 1.32 17.56 1.81
C THR A 16 1.35 19.03 2.19
N LYS A 17 1.00 19.37 3.45
CA LYS A 17 1.16 20.75 3.96
C LYS A 17 2.63 21.18 4.08
N ASP A 18 3.54 20.21 4.13
CA ASP A 18 4.97 20.44 4.03
C ASP A 18 5.35 20.55 2.55
N GLU A 19 5.89 21.70 2.14
CA GLU A 19 6.32 21.95 0.76
C GLU A 19 7.43 20.99 0.29
N ASN A 20 8.13 20.32 1.23
CA ASN A 20 9.15 19.33 0.93
C ASN A 20 8.62 17.88 0.89
N ALA A 21 7.31 17.68 1.05
CA ALA A 21 6.71 16.35 1.04
C ALA A 21 6.92 15.65 -0.32
N LYS A 22 7.65 14.54 -0.31
CA LYS A 22 7.88 13.70 -1.50
C LYS A 22 6.86 12.58 -1.51
N ILE A 23 6.07 12.48 -2.57
CA ILE A 23 5.08 11.39 -2.74
C ILE A 23 5.54 10.46 -3.85
N VAL A 24 5.35 9.16 -3.65
CA VAL A 24 5.47 8.15 -4.69
C VAL A 24 4.23 7.26 -4.71
N VAL A 25 3.75 6.96 -5.91
CA VAL A 25 2.71 5.94 -6.13
C VAL A 25 3.39 4.70 -6.68
N ILE A 26 3.15 3.57 -6.03
CA ILE A 26 3.69 2.28 -6.43
C ILE A 26 2.52 1.36 -6.75
N THR A 27 2.54 0.78 -7.94
CA THR A 27 1.63 -0.31 -8.33
C THR A 27 2.36 -1.65 -8.20
N SER A 28 1.72 -2.65 -7.62
CA SER A 28 2.37 -3.93 -7.32
C SER A 28 1.47 -5.15 -7.48
N GLY A 29 2.07 -6.29 -7.82
CA GLY A 29 1.38 -7.54 -8.09
C GLY A 29 0.84 -7.66 -9.52
N GLY A 30 0.24 -8.81 -9.81
CA GLY A 30 -0.32 -9.14 -11.11
C GLY A 30 -1.68 -8.52 -11.38
N THR A 31 -2.02 -8.35 -12.66
CA THR A 31 -3.39 -8.05 -13.09
C THR A 31 -4.04 -9.32 -13.64
N ALA A 32 -5.35 -9.45 -13.44
CA ALA A 32 -6.14 -10.56 -13.96
C ALA A 32 -7.30 -9.99 -14.79
N VAL A 33 -7.46 -10.49 -16.01
CA VAL A 33 -8.58 -10.13 -16.88
C VAL A 33 -9.51 -11.35 -16.98
N PRO A 34 -10.80 -11.20 -16.64
CA PRO A 34 -11.76 -12.30 -16.75
C PRO A 34 -12.10 -12.60 -18.22
N LEU A 35 -12.32 -13.88 -18.54
CA LEU A 35 -12.73 -14.31 -19.88
C LEU A 35 -14.25 -14.33 -20.08
N GLU A 36 -15.03 -14.38 -19.01
CA GLU A 36 -16.49 -14.41 -19.04
C GLU A 36 -17.09 -13.61 -17.88
N LYS A 37 -18.38 -13.22 -17.98
CA LYS A 37 -19.06 -12.36 -16.98
C LYS A 37 -19.15 -13.00 -15.59
N ASN A 38 -19.46 -14.30 -15.54
CA ASN A 38 -19.43 -15.10 -14.33
C ASN A 38 -18.10 -15.86 -14.32
N CYS A 39 -17.06 -15.16 -13.88
CA CYS A 39 -15.68 -15.56 -14.10
C CYS A 39 -15.33 -16.85 -13.37
N VAL A 40 -14.87 -17.84 -14.12
CA VAL A 40 -14.19 -19.04 -13.61
C VAL A 40 -12.74 -19.06 -14.11
N ARG A 41 -12.48 -18.46 -15.27
CA ARG A 41 -11.17 -18.41 -15.92
C ARG A 41 -10.69 -16.97 -16.10
N TYR A 42 -9.38 -16.81 -15.98
CA TYR A 42 -8.70 -15.52 -16.06
C TYR A 42 -7.41 -15.64 -16.86
N ILE A 43 -7.06 -14.58 -17.60
CA ILE A 43 -5.68 -14.36 -18.05
C ILE A 43 -4.99 -13.55 -16.96
N GLU A 44 -3.91 -14.11 -16.39
CA GLU A 44 -3.15 -13.43 -15.33
C GLU A 44 -1.76 -13.01 -15.83
N ASN A 45 -1.40 -11.76 -15.57
CA ASN A 45 -0.01 -11.32 -15.59
C ASN A 45 0.62 -11.69 -14.26
N PHE A 46 1.49 -12.71 -14.24
CA PHE A 46 2.06 -13.21 -12.99
C PHE A 46 3.03 -12.21 -12.34
N SER A 47 2.76 -11.87 -11.09
CA SER A 47 3.69 -11.11 -10.23
C SER A 47 3.32 -11.27 -8.76
N ASN A 48 4.28 -11.73 -7.96
CA ASN A 48 4.14 -11.84 -6.50
C ASN A 48 4.22 -10.50 -5.78
N GLY A 49 4.58 -9.41 -6.47
CA GLY A 49 4.68 -8.07 -5.88
C GLY A 49 5.97 -7.80 -5.11
N THR A 50 6.97 -8.69 -5.15
CA THR A 50 8.25 -8.56 -4.42
C THR A 50 8.95 -7.23 -4.69
N ARG A 51 9.09 -6.85 -5.97
CA ARG A 51 9.76 -5.60 -6.35
C ARG A 51 9.02 -4.39 -5.80
N GLY A 52 7.69 -4.33 -5.95
CA GLY A 52 6.90 -3.22 -5.43
C GLY A 52 7.01 -3.11 -3.91
N ALA A 53 6.92 -4.24 -3.18
CA ALA A 53 7.05 -4.26 -1.73
C ALA A 53 8.42 -3.74 -1.26
N ILE A 54 9.52 -4.28 -1.82
CA ILE A 54 10.89 -3.84 -1.48
C ILE A 54 11.13 -2.37 -1.88
N SER A 55 10.65 -1.94 -3.04
CA SER A 55 10.74 -0.54 -3.46
C SER A 55 10.01 0.38 -2.50
N ALA A 56 8.81 0.02 -2.05
CA ALA A 56 8.05 0.79 -1.08
C ALA A 56 8.79 0.94 0.24
N GLU A 57 9.41 -0.13 0.75
CA GLU A 57 10.27 -0.07 1.94
C GLU A 57 11.41 0.94 1.72
N LYS A 58 12.06 0.88 0.55
CA LYS A 58 13.18 1.79 0.27
C LYS A 58 12.75 3.25 0.16
N PHE A 59 11.61 3.53 -0.46
CA PHE A 59 11.07 4.89 -0.53
C PHE A 59 10.70 5.43 0.85
N LEU A 60 10.10 4.60 1.72
CA LEU A 60 9.82 4.98 3.10
C LEU A 60 11.09 5.33 3.88
N GLU A 61 12.14 4.51 3.77
CA GLU A 61 13.46 4.79 4.38
C GLU A 61 14.07 6.12 3.91
N ASN A 62 13.77 6.55 2.68
CA ASN A 62 14.24 7.81 2.11
C ASN A 62 13.28 8.99 2.33
N GLY A 63 12.30 8.83 3.24
CA GLY A 63 11.40 9.90 3.66
C GLY A 63 10.25 10.22 2.69
N TYR A 64 9.94 9.32 1.76
CA TYR A 64 8.77 9.47 0.89
C TYR A 64 7.48 9.06 1.61
N LEU A 65 6.40 9.76 1.27
CA LEU A 65 5.04 9.26 1.44
C LEU A 65 4.76 8.26 0.33
N VAL A 66 4.42 7.03 0.69
CA VAL A 66 4.20 5.95 -0.28
C VAL A 66 2.71 5.62 -0.35
N ILE A 67 2.15 5.73 -1.55
CA ILE A 67 0.82 5.22 -1.89
C ILE A 67 1.02 3.89 -2.62
N PHE A 68 0.70 2.79 -1.95
CA PHE A 68 0.94 1.43 -2.43
C PHE A 68 -0.36 0.78 -2.91
N PHE A 69 -0.58 0.76 -4.22
CA PHE A 69 -1.71 0.11 -4.87
C PHE A 69 -1.29 -1.30 -5.31
N HIS A 70 -1.94 -2.34 -4.81
CA HIS A 70 -1.48 -3.71 -5.02
C HIS A 70 -2.61 -4.70 -5.24
N ARG A 71 -2.30 -5.82 -5.92
CA ARG A 71 -3.21 -6.96 -6.04
C ARG A 71 -3.50 -7.55 -4.66
N ALA A 72 -4.72 -8.04 -4.45
CA ALA A 72 -5.03 -8.84 -3.27
C ALA A 72 -4.07 -10.05 -3.22
N ASN A 73 -3.59 -10.36 -2.02
CA ASN A 73 -2.66 -11.48 -1.77
C ASN A 73 -1.28 -11.38 -2.43
N SER A 74 -0.90 -10.24 -3.03
CA SER A 74 0.51 -9.98 -3.35
C SER A 74 1.28 -9.55 -2.09
N LEU A 75 2.61 -9.63 -2.15
CA LEU A 75 3.47 -9.13 -1.08
C LEU A 75 3.22 -7.64 -0.81
N GLN A 76 3.18 -7.32 0.48
CA GLN A 76 3.06 -5.96 0.98
C GLN A 76 4.40 -5.55 1.63
N PRO A 77 4.71 -4.26 1.71
CA PRO A 77 5.97 -3.79 2.31
C PRO A 77 6.09 -4.34 3.74
N TYR A 78 7.23 -4.88 4.16
CA TYR A 78 7.46 -5.48 5.49
C TYR A 78 6.73 -6.80 5.78
N SER A 79 5.83 -7.30 4.90
CA SER A 79 5.07 -8.53 5.17
C SER A 79 5.95 -9.79 5.23
N HIS A 80 7.14 -9.76 4.65
CA HIS A 80 8.11 -10.87 4.74
C HIS A 80 8.78 -10.98 6.13
N ARG A 81 8.81 -9.88 6.89
CA ARG A 81 9.26 -9.85 8.29
C ARG A 81 8.10 -10.10 9.25
N PHE A 82 6.91 -9.63 8.89
CA PHE A 82 5.71 -9.66 9.71
C PHE A 82 4.49 -9.97 8.84
N PRO A 83 4.17 -11.26 8.62
CA PRO A 83 3.16 -11.71 7.66
C PRO A 83 1.77 -11.09 7.86
N ASP A 84 1.37 -10.95 9.11
CA ASP A 84 0.06 -10.42 9.50
C ASP A 84 0.11 -8.96 9.95
N LEU A 85 1.21 -8.26 9.70
CA LEU A 85 1.38 -6.86 10.11
C LEU A 85 0.15 -6.04 9.70
N PHE A 86 -0.17 -6.00 8.41
CA PHE A 86 -1.29 -5.20 7.92
C PHE A 86 -2.66 -5.64 8.44
N ASN A 87 -2.81 -6.88 8.90
CA ASN A 87 -4.04 -7.39 9.49
C ASN A 87 -4.19 -6.97 10.96
N HIS A 88 -3.07 -6.83 11.68
CA HIS A 88 -3.04 -6.47 13.10
C HIS A 88 -2.77 -5.00 13.36
N LEU A 89 -2.30 -4.25 12.35
CA LEU A 89 -2.19 -2.81 12.42
C LEU A 89 -3.57 -2.19 12.52
N LYS A 90 -3.96 -1.88 13.75
CA LYS A 90 -4.96 -0.85 13.98
C LYS A 90 -4.33 0.46 13.53
N PRO A 91 -5.04 1.35 12.82
CA PRO A 91 -4.54 2.68 12.57
C PRO A 91 -4.17 3.32 13.92
N ALA A 92 -2.86 3.41 14.21
CA ALA A 92 -2.34 4.05 15.41
C ALA A 92 -2.53 5.57 15.23
N GLY A 93 -3.72 6.03 15.62
CA GLY A 93 -4.29 7.29 15.12
C GLY A 93 -4.63 7.20 13.63
N GLU A 94 -5.28 8.23 13.10
CA GLU A 94 -5.74 8.40 11.70
C GLU A 94 -4.63 8.34 10.62
N ASN A 95 -3.45 7.79 10.92
CA ASN A 95 -2.22 7.87 10.13
C ASN A 95 -2.01 6.72 9.14
N LYS A 96 -3.03 5.89 8.91
CA LYS A 96 -2.98 4.83 7.91
C LYS A 96 -4.35 4.61 7.28
N PHE A 97 -4.45 4.84 5.97
CA PHE A 97 -5.57 4.36 5.18
C PHE A 97 -5.18 3.02 4.56
N THR A 98 -5.96 1.97 4.85
CA THR A 98 -5.77 0.62 4.28
C THR A 98 -7.09 0.14 3.69
N GLY A 99 -7.24 0.26 2.37
CA GLY A 99 -8.20 -0.54 1.61
C GLY A 99 -7.56 -1.88 1.23
N LYS A 100 -8.36 -2.91 0.91
CA LYS A 100 -7.89 -4.26 0.51
C LYS A 100 -6.80 -4.26 -0.58
N LEU A 101 -6.69 -3.18 -1.36
CA LEU A 101 -5.78 -3.01 -2.49
C LEU A 101 -4.98 -1.70 -2.46
N LEU A 102 -5.19 -0.80 -1.50
CA LEU A 102 -4.51 0.50 -1.46
C LEU A 102 -4.09 0.84 -0.03
N THR A 103 -2.80 1.08 0.17
CA THR A 103 -2.25 1.46 1.47
C THR A 103 -1.44 2.74 1.37
N ALA A 104 -1.71 3.71 2.24
CA ALA A 104 -0.88 4.92 2.40
C ALA A 104 0.08 4.75 3.58
N LEU A 105 1.38 5.02 3.36
CA LEU A 105 2.46 4.77 4.31
C LEU A 105 3.36 6.01 4.45
N LYS A 106 3.82 6.27 5.68
CA LYS A 106 4.81 7.30 6.01
C LYS A 106 5.81 6.73 7.02
N HIS A 107 7.10 7.03 6.84
CA HIS A 107 8.13 6.68 7.82
C HIS A 107 8.13 7.68 8.98
N ASN A 108 8.26 7.20 10.23
CA ASN A 108 8.36 8.06 11.41
C ASN A 108 9.74 7.88 12.07
N ASN A 109 10.36 8.97 12.50
CA ASN A 109 11.74 9.05 13.02
C ASN A 109 11.99 8.30 14.36
N LYS A 110 10.99 7.64 14.93
CA LYS A 110 11.22 6.63 15.98
C LYS A 110 11.20 5.29 15.26
N ALA A 111 12.26 4.50 15.38
CA ALA A 111 12.40 3.15 14.83
C ALA A 111 11.25 2.24 15.31
N SER A 112 10.08 2.42 14.70
CA SER A 112 8.79 1.91 15.15
C SER A 112 7.90 1.94 13.92
N TYR A 113 8.03 0.89 13.10
CA TYR A 113 6.95 0.52 12.20
C TYR A 113 5.79 0.19 13.13
N PHE A 114 4.75 1.04 13.11
CA PHE A 114 3.66 1.02 14.07
C PHE A 114 3.17 -0.39 14.38
N SER A 115 2.73 -0.59 15.62
CA SER A 115 1.91 -1.69 16.12
C SER A 115 0.44 -1.26 16.15
#